data_AF-V7AEF6-F1
#
_entry.id   AF-V7AEF6-F1
#
_cell.length_a   1.000
_cell.length_b   1.000
_cell.length_c   1.000
_cell.angle_alpha   90.00
_cell.angle_beta   90.00
_cell.angle_gamma   90.00
#
_symmetry.space_group_name_H-M   'P 1'
#
loop_
_entity.id
_entity.type
_entity.pdbx_description
1 polymer ?
#
loop_
_entity_poly.entity_id
_entity_poly.type
_entity_poly.pdbx_seq_one_letter_code
_entity_poly.pdbx_strand_id
1 'polypeptide(L)'
;MEELEMEGKKAAAVFITSPTYHGICSNLSKISELCHSRKIPLIVDEAHGAHFGFHSKLPKSALQQGADLVVQSTHKVLCSLTQSSMLHMSGNIVDKEKICRCLRTLQTTSPSFLLLASLDAARAQLSENPDIAFNQAIALADEAKCVLKQIPGYEADEILYKDEEVIGELVGNTCITYVLNLGTCREHVERLLLGIKRLAETYGSIEQAEKKVVNVDAPFDDIMMSLIPRDAFFAGKRKVAIRESIGEVAGELICPYPPGVPVLIPGEVITEKIVDYLLHVRSKGAEINGASDSSLSSIVVCRKL
;
A
#
# COMPACT_ATOMS: atom_id res chain seq x y z
N MET A 1 19.86 -10.61 2.76
CA MET A 1 20.14 -12.03 2.43
C MET A 1 21.40 -12.51 3.11
N GLU A 2 22.49 -11.73 3.06
CA GLU A 2 23.76 -12.05 3.75
C GLU A 2 23.60 -12.22 5.26
N GLU A 3 22.84 -11.35 5.93
CA GLU A 3 22.55 -11.48 7.37
C GLU A 3 21.89 -12.82 7.74
N LEU A 4 20.89 -13.26 6.97
CA LEU A 4 20.28 -14.58 7.17
C LEU A 4 21.29 -15.71 6.96
N GLU A 5 22.17 -15.59 5.97
CA GLU A 5 23.21 -16.57 5.71
C GLU A 5 24.25 -16.63 6.84
N MET A 6 24.60 -15.49 7.44
CA MET A 6 25.45 -15.42 8.64
C MET A 6 24.80 -16.12 9.84
N GLU A 7 23.47 -16.10 9.94
CA GLU A 7 22.71 -16.85 10.94
C GLU A 7 22.45 -18.33 10.56
N GLY A 8 22.99 -18.81 9.44
CA GLY A 8 22.76 -20.17 8.94
C GLY A 8 21.31 -20.41 8.45
N LYS A 9 20.56 -19.35 8.16
CA LYS A 9 19.19 -19.39 7.65
C LYS A 9 19.16 -19.09 6.15
N LYS A 10 18.13 -19.60 5.47
CA LYS A 10 17.84 -19.28 4.07
C LYS A 10 16.47 -18.63 3.95
N ALA A 11 16.38 -17.52 3.24
CA ALA A 11 15.09 -16.91 2.91
C ALA A 11 14.25 -17.88 2.07
N ALA A 12 13.01 -18.11 2.48
CA ALA A 12 12.07 -19.01 1.79
C ALA A 12 11.41 -18.34 0.58
N ALA A 13 11.24 -17.02 0.62
CA ALA A 13 10.69 -16.18 -0.44
C ALA A 13 11.12 -14.73 -0.20
N VAL A 14 11.01 -13.90 -1.24
CA VAL A 14 11.03 -12.44 -1.13
C VAL A 14 9.63 -11.94 -1.45
N PHE A 15 9.07 -11.08 -0.59
CA PHE A 15 7.76 -10.47 -0.77
C PHE A 15 7.91 -8.96 -0.90
N ILE A 16 7.37 -8.38 -1.98
CA ILE A 16 7.49 -6.94 -2.26
C ILE A 16 6.15 -6.39 -2.71
N THR A 17 5.78 -5.23 -2.17
CA THR A 17 4.67 -4.43 -2.70
C THR A 17 5.19 -3.53 -3.83
N SER A 18 4.65 -3.70 -5.03
CA SER A 18 4.97 -2.85 -6.18
C SER A 18 3.78 -2.83 -7.15
N PRO A 19 3.17 -1.66 -7.42
CA PRO A 19 3.61 -0.33 -6.99
C PRO A 19 3.27 -0.03 -5.52
N THR A 20 3.92 0.98 -4.95
CA THR A 20 3.47 1.59 -3.68
C THR A 20 2.10 2.26 -3.87
N TYR A 21 1.48 2.68 -2.77
CA TYR A 21 0.20 3.39 -2.80
C TYR A 21 0.23 4.65 -3.69
N HIS A 22 1.37 5.35 -3.74
CA HIS A 22 1.58 6.52 -4.59
C HIS A 22 1.96 6.19 -6.05
N GLY A 23 1.91 4.92 -6.45
CA GLY A 23 2.25 4.48 -7.80
C GLY A 23 3.76 4.32 -8.07
N ILE A 24 4.61 4.33 -7.05
CA ILE A 24 6.07 4.16 -7.22
C ILE A 24 6.38 2.68 -7.47
N CYS A 25 7.04 2.39 -8.59
CA CYS A 25 7.37 1.02 -8.99
C CYS A 25 8.80 0.65 -8.59
N SER A 26 8.99 -0.57 -8.08
CA SER A 26 10.33 -1.15 -7.86
C SER A 26 10.92 -1.68 -9.16
N ASN A 27 12.26 -1.81 -9.23
CA ASN A 27 12.92 -2.49 -10.35
C ASN A 27 12.85 -4.01 -10.14
N LEU A 28 11.70 -4.60 -10.48
CA LEU A 28 11.42 -6.01 -10.21
C LEU A 28 12.31 -6.95 -11.04
N SER A 29 12.77 -6.53 -12.22
CA SER A 29 13.68 -7.34 -13.05
C SER A 29 15.01 -7.60 -12.35
N LYS A 30 15.66 -6.56 -11.81
CA LYS A 30 16.90 -6.74 -11.04
C LYS A 30 16.70 -7.57 -9.77
N ILE A 31 15.55 -7.39 -9.11
CA ILE A 31 15.23 -8.13 -7.90
C ILE A 31 14.97 -9.61 -8.21
N SER A 32 14.24 -9.89 -9.28
CA SER A 32 13.98 -11.24 -9.78
C SER A 32 15.29 -11.96 -10.11
N GLU A 33 16.19 -11.32 -10.87
CA GLU A 33 17.52 -11.85 -11.19
C GLU A 33 18.30 -12.23 -9.91
N LEU A 34 18.31 -11.35 -8.90
CA LEU A 34 18.94 -11.62 -7.61
C LEU A 34 18.31 -12.81 -6.89
N CYS A 35 16.98 -12.85 -6.80
CA CYS A 35 16.25 -13.93 -6.13
C CYS A 35 16.49 -15.29 -6.81
N HIS A 36 16.40 -15.32 -8.15
CA HIS A 36 16.56 -16.52 -8.96
C HIS A 36 17.99 -17.08 -8.91
N SER A 37 19.01 -16.22 -8.81
CA SER A 37 20.40 -16.65 -8.60
C SER A 37 20.60 -17.53 -7.35
N ARG A 38 19.71 -17.38 -6.36
CA ARG A 38 19.70 -18.15 -5.09
C ARG A 38 18.56 -19.17 -4.99
N LYS A 39 17.79 -19.35 -6.08
CA LYS A 39 16.58 -20.19 -6.14
C LYS A 39 15.55 -19.79 -5.07
N ILE A 40 15.36 -18.50 -4.86
CA ILE A 40 14.36 -17.94 -3.95
C ILE A 40 13.22 -17.39 -4.81
N PRO A 41 11.95 -17.75 -4.56
CA PRO A 41 10.82 -17.20 -5.30
C PRO A 41 10.58 -15.73 -4.95
N LEU A 42 10.23 -14.93 -5.95
CA LEU A 42 9.78 -13.56 -5.82
C LEU A 42 8.25 -13.50 -5.86
N ILE A 43 7.66 -13.00 -4.78
CA ILE A 43 6.23 -12.74 -4.63
C ILE A 43 6.02 -11.23 -4.67
N VAL A 44 5.14 -10.77 -5.56
CA VAL A 44 4.82 -9.35 -5.69
C VAL A 44 3.35 -9.12 -5.34
N ASP A 45 3.12 -8.24 -4.38
CA ASP A 45 1.82 -7.61 -4.17
C ASP A 45 1.70 -6.43 -5.15
N GLU A 46 1.01 -6.70 -6.25
CA GLU A 46 0.68 -5.76 -7.33
C GLU A 46 -0.79 -5.31 -7.18
N ALA A 47 -1.28 -5.12 -5.94
CA ALA A 47 -2.68 -4.78 -5.68
C ALA A 47 -3.18 -3.58 -6.50
N HIS A 48 -2.37 -2.53 -6.66
CA HIS A 48 -2.70 -1.33 -7.45
C HIS A 48 -2.15 -1.36 -8.90
N GLY A 49 -1.50 -2.44 -9.31
CA GLY A 49 -0.85 -2.56 -10.63
C GLY A 49 -1.60 -3.44 -11.63
N ALA A 50 -2.87 -3.77 -11.40
CA ALA A 50 -3.64 -4.68 -12.26
C ALA A 50 -3.77 -4.23 -13.73
N HIS A 51 -3.58 -2.94 -14.01
CA HIS A 51 -3.58 -2.33 -15.34
C HIS A 51 -2.22 -2.34 -16.04
N PHE A 52 -1.15 -2.76 -15.35
CA PHE A 52 0.20 -2.78 -15.91
C PHE A 52 0.34 -3.80 -17.05
N GLY A 53 1.15 -3.45 -18.04
CA GLY A 53 1.38 -4.28 -19.23
C GLY A 53 0.29 -4.23 -20.31
N PHE A 54 -0.81 -3.49 -20.10
CA PHE A 54 -1.89 -3.33 -21.08
C PHE A 54 -1.78 -2.08 -21.97
N HIS A 55 -0.73 -1.26 -21.77
CA HIS A 55 -0.46 -0.08 -22.59
C HIS A 55 1.03 0.30 -22.52
N SER A 56 1.61 0.80 -23.62
CA SER A 56 3.05 1.13 -23.73
C SER A 56 3.54 2.23 -22.79
N LYS A 57 2.68 3.19 -22.42
CA LYS A 57 2.95 4.25 -21.42
C LYS A 57 2.83 3.78 -19.96
N LEU A 58 2.27 2.58 -19.71
CA LEU A 58 2.16 2.04 -18.36
C LEU A 58 3.39 1.18 -18.04
N PRO A 59 3.73 1.02 -16.74
CA PRO A 59 4.76 0.07 -16.34
C PRO A 59 4.45 -1.35 -16.85
N LYS A 60 5.51 -2.15 -17.01
CA LYS A 60 5.38 -3.59 -17.21
C LYS A 60 4.82 -4.24 -15.96
N SER A 61 3.99 -5.28 -16.11
CA SER A 61 3.51 -6.02 -14.94
C SER A 61 4.66 -6.73 -14.22
N ALA A 62 4.47 -7.04 -12.94
CA ALA A 62 5.43 -7.80 -12.14
C ALA A 62 5.77 -9.15 -12.78
N LEU A 63 4.78 -9.79 -13.41
CA LEU A 63 4.95 -11.06 -14.12
C LEU A 63 5.87 -10.91 -15.34
N GLN A 64 5.70 -9.84 -16.13
CA GLN A 64 6.58 -9.51 -17.26
C GLN A 64 8.01 -9.15 -16.82
N GLN A 65 8.18 -8.78 -15.55
CA GLN A 65 9.47 -8.44 -14.95
C GLN A 65 10.14 -9.62 -14.24
N GLY A 66 9.53 -10.81 -14.24
CA GLY A 66 10.15 -12.04 -13.72
C GLY A 66 9.71 -12.44 -12.30
N ALA A 67 8.63 -11.87 -11.76
CA ALA A 67 8.03 -12.38 -10.53
C ALA A 67 7.43 -13.79 -10.72
N ASP A 68 7.51 -14.62 -9.68
CA ASP A 68 7.00 -16.01 -9.71
C ASP A 68 5.51 -16.07 -9.30
N LEU A 69 5.12 -15.24 -8.33
CA LEU A 69 3.75 -15.06 -7.86
C LEU A 69 3.40 -13.58 -7.85
N VAL A 70 2.23 -13.23 -8.38
CA VAL A 70 1.75 -11.85 -8.40
C VAL A 70 0.31 -11.79 -7.95
N VAL A 71 0.02 -11.00 -6.92
CA VAL A 71 -1.34 -10.78 -6.41
C VAL A 71 -1.83 -9.43 -6.90
N GLN A 72 -2.98 -9.42 -7.58
CA GLN A 72 -3.61 -8.19 -8.06
C GLN A 72 -4.99 -8.04 -7.43
N SER A 73 -5.28 -6.86 -6.89
CA SER A 73 -6.63 -6.50 -6.46
C SER A 73 -7.37 -5.93 -7.67
N THR A 74 -7.94 -6.81 -8.48
CA THR A 74 -8.62 -6.43 -9.74
C THR A 74 -9.64 -5.31 -9.52
N HIS A 75 -10.38 -5.34 -8.41
CA HIS A 75 -11.41 -4.35 -8.10
C HIS A 75 -10.90 -2.92 -7.80
N LYS A 76 -9.60 -2.74 -7.55
CA LYS A 76 -9.05 -1.42 -7.22
C LYS A 76 -8.86 -0.55 -8.45
N VAL A 77 -8.42 -1.15 -9.56
CA VAL A 77 -8.02 -0.40 -10.77
C VAL A 77 -8.69 -0.91 -12.04
N LEU A 78 -9.17 -2.15 -12.05
CA LEU A 78 -9.96 -2.71 -13.16
C LEU A 78 -11.44 -2.76 -12.76
N CYS A 79 -12.30 -3.06 -13.75
CA CYS A 79 -13.74 -3.07 -13.57
C CYS A 79 -14.26 -4.41 -13.04
N SER A 80 -13.89 -4.78 -11.81
CA SER A 80 -14.47 -5.94 -11.09
C SER A 80 -15.04 -5.54 -9.73
N LEU A 81 -15.89 -6.40 -9.16
CA LEU A 81 -16.58 -6.10 -7.89
C LEU A 81 -15.62 -6.15 -6.69
N THR A 82 -15.84 -5.30 -5.68
CA THR A 82 -15.06 -5.31 -4.43
C THR A 82 -14.95 -6.71 -3.83
N GLN A 83 -13.81 -7.01 -3.19
CA GLN A 83 -13.39 -8.35 -2.71
C GLN A 83 -12.85 -9.30 -3.79
N SER A 84 -12.93 -8.95 -5.07
CA SER A 84 -12.35 -9.79 -6.15
C SER A 84 -10.86 -9.52 -6.38
N SER A 85 -10.08 -10.59 -6.58
CA SER A 85 -8.63 -10.51 -6.84
C SER A 85 -8.18 -11.68 -7.71
N MET A 86 -7.01 -11.52 -8.35
CA MET A 86 -6.36 -12.57 -9.13
C MET A 86 -4.96 -12.86 -8.58
N LEU A 87 -4.62 -14.15 -8.50
CA LEU A 87 -3.26 -14.62 -8.28
C LEU A 87 -2.71 -15.14 -9.61
N HIS A 88 -1.64 -14.52 -10.10
CA HIS A 88 -0.92 -14.93 -11.29
C HIS A 88 0.34 -15.70 -10.90
N MET A 89 0.65 -16.74 -11.66
CA MET A 89 1.83 -17.57 -11.44
C MET A 89 2.62 -17.71 -12.75
N SER A 90 3.94 -17.59 -12.67
CA SER A 90 4.85 -17.82 -13.80
C SER A 90 6.07 -18.64 -13.35
N GLY A 91 6.75 -19.25 -14.32
CA GLY A 91 7.94 -20.06 -14.06
C GLY A 91 7.65 -21.39 -13.34
N ASN A 92 8.73 -21.98 -12.81
CA ASN A 92 8.73 -23.32 -12.21
C ASN A 92 9.37 -23.35 -10.80
N ILE A 93 9.77 -22.20 -10.24
CA ILE A 93 10.38 -22.14 -8.89
C ILE A 93 9.35 -22.49 -7.81
N VAL A 94 8.08 -22.11 -8.03
CA VAL A 94 6.97 -22.37 -7.11
C VAL A 94 6.11 -23.53 -7.61
N ASP A 95 5.83 -24.47 -6.71
CA ASP A 95 4.95 -25.61 -6.96
C ASP A 95 3.48 -25.16 -7.05
N LYS A 96 2.89 -25.30 -8.24
CA LYS A 96 1.49 -24.95 -8.53
C LYS A 96 0.49 -25.75 -7.70
N GLU A 97 0.70 -27.05 -7.52
CA GLU A 97 -0.23 -27.89 -6.76
C GLU A 97 -0.24 -27.50 -5.29
N LYS A 98 0.94 -27.17 -4.73
CA LYS A 98 1.06 -26.67 -3.36
C LYS A 98 0.31 -25.35 -3.17
N ILE A 99 0.43 -24.42 -4.12
CA ILE A 99 -0.32 -23.15 -4.09
C ILE A 99 -1.83 -23.39 -4.19
N CYS A 100 -2.28 -24.21 -5.14
CA CYS A 100 -3.70 -24.56 -5.27
C CYS A 100 -4.27 -25.19 -3.99
N ARG A 101 -3.50 -26.05 -3.30
CA ARG A 101 -3.91 -26.63 -2.03
C ARG A 101 -4.02 -25.58 -0.92
N CYS A 102 -3.05 -24.66 -0.81
CA CYS A 102 -3.10 -23.58 0.17
C CYS A 102 -4.28 -22.62 -0.08
N LEU A 103 -4.57 -22.29 -1.34
CA LEU A 103 -5.71 -21.45 -1.70
C LEU A 103 -7.04 -22.08 -1.26
N ARG A 104 -7.21 -23.40 -1.44
CA ARG A 104 -8.41 -24.12 -0.99
C ARG A 104 -8.64 -24.10 0.52
N THR A 105 -7.61 -23.83 1.33
CA THR A 105 -7.75 -23.66 2.78
C THR A 105 -8.30 -22.28 3.16
N LEU A 106 -8.07 -21.27 2.31
CA LEU A 106 -8.50 -19.88 2.55
C LEU A 106 -9.82 -19.54 1.85
N GLN A 107 -10.09 -20.18 0.71
CA GLN A 107 -11.29 -19.95 -0.08
C GLN A 107 -12.52 -20.60 0.55
N THR A 108 -13.66 -19.92 0.45
CA THR A 108 -14.96 -20.51 0.76
C THR A 108 -15.26 -21.68 -0.17
N THR A 109 -15.94 -22.70 0.34
CA THR A 109 -16.47 -23.81 -0.47
C THR A 109 -17.65 -23.39 -1.36
N SER A 110 -18.24 -22.22 -1.12
CA SER A 110 -19.34 -21.64 -1.88
C SER A 110 -18.96 -20.23 -2.38
N PRO A 111 -18.15 -20.12 -3.44
CA PRO A 111 -17.72 -18.83 -3.96
C PRO A 111 -18.89 -18.05 -4.56
N SER A 112 -18.82 -16.72 -4.47
CA SER A 112 -19.78 -15.86 -5.16
C SER A 112 -19.53 -15.88 -6.66
N PHE A 113 -20.46 -16.48 -7.41
CA PHE A 113 -20.40 -16.48 -8.88
C PHE A 113 -20.48 -15.08 -9.47
N LEU A 114 -21.07 -14.10 -8.77
CA LEU A 114 -21.05 -12.70 -9.21
C LEU A 114 -19.63 -12.12 -9.17
N LEU A 115 -18.87 -12.40 -8.10
CA LEU A 115 -17.47 -11.96 -8.02
C LEU A 115 -16.64 -12.63 -9.12
N LEU A 116 -16.81 -13.94 -9.32
CA LEU A 116 -16.10 -14.67 -10.39
C LEU A 116 -16.48 -14.18 -11.80
N ALA A 117 -17.76 -13.91 -12.06
CA ALA A 117 -18.22 -13.35 -13.32
C ALA A 117 -17.66 -11.94 -13.55
N SER A 118 -17.56 -11.12 -12.50
CA SER A 118 -16.96 -9.78 -12.63
C SER A 118 -15.46 -9.83 -12.97
N LEU A 119 -14.73 -10.83 -12.46
CA LEU A 119 -13.33 -11.06 -12.81
C LEU A 119 -13.18 -11.48 -14.28
N ASP A 120 -14.05 -12.38 -14.76
CA ASP A 120 -14.02 -12.80 -16.16
C ASP A 120 -14.46 -11.67 -17.11
N ALA A 121 -15.44 -10.87 -16.72
CA ALA A 121 -15.86 -9.68 -17.46
C ALA A 121 -14.72 -8.64 -17.56
N ALA A 122 -14.01 -8.37 -16.45
CA ALA A 122 -12.85 -7.47 -16.46
C ALA A 122 -11.73 -7.99 -17.39
N ARG A 123 -11.46 -9.30 -17.37
CA ARG A 123 -10.51 -9.94 -18.29
C ARG A 123 -10.97 -9.80 -19.75
N ALA A 124 -12.25 -10.04 -20.04
CA ALA A 124 -12.82 -9.93 -21.38
C ALA A 124 -12.70 -8.49 -21.92
N GLN A 125 -13.08 -7.49 -21.12
CA GLN A 125 -12.98 -6.07 -21.47
C GLN A 125 -11.56 -5.68 -21.92
N LEU A 126 -10.55 -6.14 -21.18
CA LEU A 126 -9.13 -5.87 -21.51
C LEU A 126 -8.67 -6.62 -22.77
N SER A 127 -9.19 -7.82 -23.03
CA SER A 127 -8.83 -8.60 -24.21
C SER A 127 -9.44 -8.09 -25.52
N GLU A 128 -10.60 -7.43 -25.46
CA GLU A 128 -11.30 -6.90 -26.64
C GLU A 128 -10.65 -5.62 -27.18
N ASN A 129 -10.03 -4.82 -26.32
CA ASN A 129 -9.47 -3.51 -26.66
C ASN A 129 -8.00 -3.39 -26.24
N PRO A 130 -7.12 -4.27 -26.75
CA PRO A 130 -5.70 -4.23 -26.40
C PRO A 130 -5.11 -2.88 -26.81
N ASP A 131 -4.22 -2.35 -25.96
CA ASP A 131 -3.47 -1.11 -26.20
C ASP A 131 -4.28 0.19 -26.34
N ILE A 132 -5.61 0.15 -26.23
CA ILE A 132 -6.44 1.37 -26.28
C ILE A 132 -7.33 1.56 -25.05
N ALA A 133 -7.59 0.49 -24.28
CA ALA A 133 -8.47 0.54 -23.11
C ALA A 133 -8.11 1.69 -22.14
N PHE A 134 -6.82 1.98 -21.97
CA PHE A 134 -6.33 3.01 -21.05
C PHE A 134 -6.04 4.36 -21.70
N ASN A 135 -6.20 4.54 -23.02
CA ASN A 135 -5.82 5.79 -23.71
C ASN A 135 -6.51 7.02 -23.10
N GLN A 136 -7.81 6.91 -22.84
CA GLN A 136 -8.59 7.99 -22.24
C GLN A 136 -8.13 8.26 -20.80
N ALA A 137 -8.04 7.22 -19.96
CA ALA A 137 -7.61 7.38 -18.57
C ALA A 137 -6.21 8.01 -18.46
N ILE A 138 -5.27 7.60 -19.32
CA ILE A 138 -3.91 8.16 -19.39
C ILE A 138 -3.94 9.62 -19.85
N ALA A 139 -4.68 9.94 -20.92
CA ALA A 139 -4.79 11.32 -21.40
C ALA A 139 -5.36 12.26 -20.32
N LEU A 140 -6.38 11.79 -19.61
CA LEU A 140 -6.99 12.50 -18.49
C LEU A 140 -6.03 12.65 -17.30
N ALA A 141 -5.24 11.62 -17.00
CA ALA A 141 -4.25 11.67 -15.93
C ALA A 141 -3.11 12.65 -16.24
N ASP A 142 -2.64 12.66 -17.49
CA ASP A 142 -1.62 13.61 -17.96
C ASP A 142 -2.12 15.05 -17.84
N GLU A 143 -3.37 15.31 -18.21
CA GLU A 143 -4.03 16.61 -18.07
C GLU A 143 -4.15 17.04 -16.60
N ALA A 144 -4.71 16.18 -15.74
CA ALA A 144 -4.84 16.46 -14.31
C ALA A 144 -3.48 16.73 -13.65
N LYS A 145 -2.45 15.94 -13.99
CA LYS A 145 -1.09 16.08 -13.44
C LYS A 145 -0.42 17.41 -13.83
N CYS A 146 -0.71 17.95 -15.01
CA CYS A 146 -0.18 19.26 -15.41
C CYS A 146 -0.70 20.38 -14.51
N VAL A 147 -1.95 20.28 -14.05
CA VAL A 147 -2.61 21.32 -13.23
C VAL A 147 -2.32 21.14 -11.74
N LEU A 148 -2.24 19.90 -11.24
CA LEU A 148 -2.03 19.58 -9.82
C LEU A 148 -0.68 20.03 -9.23
N LYS A 149 0.36 20.27 -10.03
CA LYS A 149 1.70 20.64 -9.54
C LYS A 149 1.77 22.01 -8.83
N GLN A 150 0.65 22.70 -8.65
CA GLN A 150 0.61 24.12 -8.27
C GLN A 150 -0.01 24.38 -6.87
N ILE A 151 -0.41 23.37 -6.09
CA ILE A 151 -1.23 23.56 -4.87
C ILE A 151 -0.82 22.63 -3.68
N PRO A 152 -0.87 23.09 -2.40
CA PRO A 152 -0.68 22.25 -1.20
C PRO A 152 -1.84 21.26 -0.90
N GLY A 153 -1.58 20.15 -0.19
CA GLY A 153 -2.42 18.93 -0.21
C GLY A 153 -3.63 18.79 0.74
N TYR A 154 -3.59 19.18 2.02
CA TYR A 154 -4.71 18.83 2.93
C TYR A 154 -5.94 19.73 2.80
N GLU A 155 -5.73 21.05 2.79
CA GLU A 155 -6.83 22.01 2.60
C GLU A 155 -7.48 21.83 1.22
N ALA A 156 -6.70 21.35 0.25
CA ALA A 156 -7.20 21.04 -1.07
C ALA A 156 -8.23 19.90 -1.07
N ASP A 157 -8.05 18.84 -0.27
CA ASP A 157 -8.98 17.70 -0.27
C ASP A 157 -10.35 18.05 0.30
N GLU A 158 -10.42 18.76 1.43
CA GLU A 158 -11.69 19.18 2.02
C GLU A 158 -12.52 20.06 1.07
N ILE A 159 -11.86 20.96 0.36
CA ILE A 159 -12.50 21.86 -0.59
C ILE A 159 -12.94 21.12 -1.84
N LEU A 160 -12.09 20.22 -2.38
CA LEU A 160 -12.43 19.38 -3.54
C LEU A 160 -13.62 18.47 -3.25
N TYR A 161 -13.71 17.95 -2.03
CA TYR A 161 -14.86 17.17 -1.61
C TYR A 161 -16.12 18.02 -1.47
N LYS A 162 -16.06 19.15 -0.75
CA LYS A 162 -17.25 19.93 -0.44
C LYS A 162 -17.86 20.63 -1.67
N ASP A 163 -17.01 21.16 -2.54
CA ASP A 163 -17.46 22.05 -3.62
C ASP A 163 -17.62 21.31 -4.96
N GLU A 164 -16.89 20.21 -5.16
CA GLU A 164 -16.86 19.46 -6.43
C GLU A 164 -17.15 17.96 -6.27
N GLU A 165 -17.41 17.46 -5.05
CA GLU A 165 -17.58 16.04 -4.68
C GLU A 165 -16.49 15.11 -5.26
N VAL A 166 -15.27 15.62 -5.32
CA VAL A 166 -14.10 14.87 -5.77
C VAL A 166 -13.39 14.29 -4.54
N ILE A 167 -13.27 12.97 -4.49
CA ILE A 167 -12.65 12.25 -3.38
C ILE A 167 -11.24 11.83 -3.78
N GLY A 168 -10.23 12.24 -3.00
CA GLY A 168 -8.87 11.71 -3.10
C GLY A 168 -8.80 10.27 -2.62
N GLU A 169 -8.00 9.45 -3.30
CA GLU A 169 -7.75 8.07 -2.86
C GLU A 169 -6.85 8.06 -1.61
N LEU A 170 -5.81 8.90 -1.59
CA LEU A 170 -4.92 9.08 -0.45
C LEU A 170 -4.51 10.53 -0.33
N VAL A 171 -4.77 11.10 0.84
CA VAL A 171 -4.47 12.49 1.17
C VAL A 171 -3.30 12.49 2.15
N GLY A 172 -2.22 13.17 1.79
CA GLY A 172 -1.05 13.36 2.63
C GLY A 172 -0.72 14.84 2.84
N ASN A 173 0.28 15.12 3.69
CA ASN A 173 0.65 16.49 4.09
C ASN A 173 0.97 17.42 2.92
N THR A 174 1.48 16.87 1.84
CA THR A 174 2.02 17.62 0.70
C THR A 174 1.54 17.11 -0.64
N CYS A 175 0.70 16.07 -0.67
CA CYS A 175 0.19 15.51 -1.91
C CYS A 175 -1.20 14.91 -1.70
N ILE A 176 -2.03 14.98 -2.75
CA ILE A 176 -3.25 14.18 -2.88
C ILE A 176 -3.01 13.20 -4.03
N THR A 177 -3.38 11.95 -3.83
CA THR A 177 -3.33 10.89 -4.84
C THR A 177 -4.74 10.64 -5.36
N TYR A 178 -4.90 10.69 -6.68
CA TYR A 178 -6.12 10.29 -7.38
C TYR A 178 -5.86 9.04 -8.20
N VAL A 179 -6.86 8.17 -8.28
CA VAL A 179 -6.82 6.97 -9.13
C VAL A 179 -7.70 7.22 -10.35
N LEU A 180 -7.09 7.21 -11.53
CA LEU A 180 -7.81 7.25 -12.81
C LEU A 180 -7.75 5.87 -13.45
N ASN A 181 -8.92 5.34 -13.82
CA ASN A 181 -9.06 3.98 -14.34
C ASN A 181 -10.07 3.93 -15.50
N LEU A 182 -10.43 2.72 -15.94
CA LEU A 182 -11.35 2.50 -17.07
C LEU A 182 -12.77 3.07 -16.84
N GLY A 183 -13.17 3.27 -15.58
CA GLY A 183 -14.43 3.93 -15.22
C GLY A 183 -14.34 5.45 -15.14
N THR A 184 -13.15 6.05 -15.31
CA THR A 184 -12.99 7.51 -15.27
C THR A 184 -13.42 8.14 -16.60
N CYS A 185 -14.43 9.01 -16.54
CA CYS A 185 -14.89 9.78 -17.69
C CYS A 185 -14.36 11.23 -17.67
N ARG A 186 -14.60 11.96 -18.77
CA ARG A 186 -14.19 13.37 -18.92
C ARG A 186 -14.78 14.27 -17.83
N GLU A 187 -16.04 14.08 -17.49
CA GLU A 187 -16.76 14.85 -16.47
C GLU A 187 -16.08 14.78 -15.10
N HIS A 188 -15.64 13.58 -14.67
CA HIS A 188 -14.94 13.41 -13.39
C HIS A 188 -13.67 14.26 -13.33
N VAL A 189 -12.95 14.36 -14.44
CA VAL A 189 -11.69 15.09 -14.54
C VAL A 189 -11.93 16.58 -14.66
N GLU A 190 -12.99 16.99 -15.37
CA GLU A 190 -13.41 18.39 -15.41
C GLU A 190 -13.78 18.93 -14.02
N ARG A 191 -14.48 18.14 -13.20
CA ARG A 191 -14.78 18.47 -11.79
C ARG A 191 -13.49 18.62 -10.98
N LEU A 192 -12.57 17.67 -11.09
CA LEU A 192 -11.25 17.76 -10.44
C LEU A 192 -10.49 19.03 -10.86
N LEU A 193 -10.42 19.30 -12.17
CA LEU A 193 -9.73 20.48 -12.71
C LEU A 193 -10.40 21.80 -12.28
N LEU A 194 -11.73 21.86 -12.23
CA LEU A 194 -12.47 23.02 -11.77
C LEU A 194 -12.16 23.32 -10.30
N GLY A 195 -12.21 22.29 -9.45
CA GLY A 195 -11.89 22.41 -8.04
C GLY A 195 -10.44 22.84 -7.79
N ILE A 196 -9.49 22.28 -8.54
CA ILE A 196 -8.08 22.69 -8.47
C ILE A 196 -7.92 24.16 -8.88
N LYS A 197 -8.58 24.62 -9.94
CA LYS A 197 -8.51 26.04 -10.36
C LYS A 197 -9.07 26.98 -9.30
N ARG A 198 -10.23 26.65 -8.72
CA ARG A 198 -10.83 27.43 -7.62
C ARG A 198 -9.92 27.51 -6.40
N LEU A 199 -9.27 26.39 -6.06
CA LEU A 199 -8.26 26.34 -5.01
C LEU A 199 -7.09 27.27 -5.32
N ALA A 200 -6.55 27.22 -6.55
CA ALA A 200 -5.45 28.09 -6.94
C ALA A 200 -5.83 29.58 -6.90
N GLU A 201 -7.05 29.93 -7.33
CA GLU A 201 -7.55 31.32 -7.29
C GLU A 201 -7.76 31.81 -5.86
N THR A 202 -8.28 30.94 -4.97
CA THR A 202 -8.61 31.31 -3.59
C THR A 202 -7.37 31.35 -2.70
N TYR A 203 -6.40 30.44 -2.91
CA TYR A 203 -5.27 30.22 -2.01
C TYR A 203 -3.90 30.54 -2.65
N GLY A 204 -3.85 30.97 -3.91
CA GLY A 204 -2.61 31.29 -4.64
C GLY A 204 -1.81 32.48 -4.08
N SER A 205 -2.33 33.16 -3.04
CA SER A 205 -1.67 34.28 -2.35
C SER A 205 -1.19 33.94 -0.94
N ILE A 206 -1.30 32.69 -0.48
CA ILE A 206 -0.84 32.31 0.86
C ILE A 206 0.69 32.18 0.85
N GLU A 207 1.36 33.14 1.49
CA GLU A 207 2.78 33.03 1.83
C GLU A 207 3.06 31.71 2.51
N GLN A 208 4.11 31.02 2.06
CA GLN A 208 4.54 29.73 2.59
C GLN A 208 4.72 29.83 4.10
N ALA A 209 3.77 29.29 4.86
CA ALA A 209 3.96 29.08 6.29
C ALA A 209 5.22 28.21 6.45
N GLU A 210 6.21 28.72 7.20
CA GLU A 210 7.44 28.01 7.51
C GLU A 210 7.09 26.61 8.04
N LYS A 211 7.29 25.60 7.21
CA LYS A 211 7.18 24.21 7.63
C LYS A 211 8.34 23.93 8.56
N LYS A 212 8.09 23.96 9.87
CA LYS A 212 8.88 23.19 10.82
C LYS A 212 8.71 21.71 10.49
N VAL A 213 9.52 21.23 9.56
CA VAL A 213 9.72 19.80 9.34
C VAL A 213 10.45 19.29 10.57
N VAL A 214 9.71 18.69 11.49
CA VAL A 214 10.32 17.87 12.53
C VAL A 214 10.67 16.56 11.83
N ASN A 215 11.94 16.41 11.46
CA ASN A 215 12.50 15.19 10.87
C ASN A 215 12.49 14.06 11.90
N VAL A 216 11.35 13.40 12.05
CA VAL A 216 11.32 12.02 12.54
C VAL A 216 10.62 11.23 11.45
N ASP A 217 11.38 10.88 10.42
CA ASP A 217 10.85 10.14 9.28
C ASP A 217 10.90 8.64 9.59
N ALA A 218 9.74 8.00 9.62
CA ALA A 218 9.62 6.55 9.51
C ALA A 218 9.66 6.15 8.01
N PRO A 219 10.10 4.92 7.66
CA PRO A 219 10.46 3.80 8.55
C PRO A 219 11.82 3.97 9.23
N PHE A 220 11.96 3.33 10.40
CA PHE A 220 13.21 3.31 11.18
C PHE A 220 14.19 2.27 10.63
N ASP A 221 15.48 2.56 10.72
CA ASP A 221 16.57 1.67 10.30
C ASP A 221 17.06 0.73 11.43
N ASP A 222 16.64 0.98 12.67
CA ASP A 222 17.05 0.26 13.88
C ASP A 222 15.98 -0.71 14.43
N ILE A 223 15.32 -1.45 13.54
CA ILE A 223 14.29 -2.43 13.89
C ILE A 223 14.95 -3.67 14.55
N MET A 224 14.45 -4.06 15.72
CA MET A 224 14.91 -5.25 16.44
C MET A 224 13.74 -6.19 16.75
N MET A 225 13.76 -7.39 16.16
CA MET A 225 12.80 -8.45 16.46
C MET A 225 13.27 -9.27 17.67
N SER A 226 12.49 -9.26 18.76
CA SER A 226 12.71 -10.14 19.93
C SER A 226 11.96 -11.46 19.81
N LEU A 227 10.76 -11.43 19.21
CA LEU A 227 9.95 -12.60 18.89
C LEU A 227 9.56 -12.56 17.41
N ILE A 228 9.36 -13.72 16.79
CA ILE A 228 8.68 -13.74 15.49
C ILE A 228 7.21 -13.29 15.67
N PRO A 229 6.58 -12.64 14.68
CA PRO A 229 5.23 -12.10 14.84
C PRO A 229 4.19 -13.12 15.28
N ARG A 230 4.33 -14.38 14.84
CA ARG A 230 3.47 -15.49 15.26
C ARG A 230 3.56 -15.73 16.78
N ASP A 231 4.77 -15.78 17.32
CA ASP A 231 4.97 -16.08 18.74
C ASP A 231 4.49 -14.91 19.60
N ALA A 232 4.77 -13.68 19.18
CA ALA A 232 4.21 -12.49 19.81
C ALA A 232 2.68 -12.47 19.79
N PHE A 233 2.06 -12.91 18.68
CA PHE A 233 0.61 -13.02 18.57
C PHE A 233 0.01 -14.02 19.56
N PHE A 234 0.67 -15.15 19.84
CA PHE A 234 0.18 -16.14 20.80
C PHE A 234 0.69 -15.95 22.24
N ALA A 235 1.70 -15.09 22.45
CA ALA A 235 2.22 -14.78 23.77
C ALA A 235 1.14 -14.18 24.68
N GLY A 236 1.29 -14.43 25.99
CA GLY A 236 0.51 -13.73 27.01
C GLY A 236 0.77 -12.23 26.92
N LYS A 237 -0.28 -11.42 27.07
CA LYS A 237 -0.19 -9.96 26.88
C LYS A 237 -0.53 -9.21 28.16
N ARG A 238 -0.06 -7.97 28.24
CA ARG A 238 -0.45 -7.00 29.26
C ARG A 238 -0.46 -5.61 28.65
N LYS A 239 -1.25 -4.71 29.23
CA LYS A 239 -1.35 -3.31 28.83
C LYS A 239 -0.48 -2.47 29.75
N VAL A 240 0.26 -1.52 29.19
CA VAL A 240 1.15 -0.59 29.92
C VAL A 240 0.94 0.82 29.41
N ALA A 241 1.34 1.83 30.19
CA ALA A 241 1.41 3.19 29.66
C ALA A 241 2.42 3.25 28.51
N ILE A 242 2.18 4.07 27.48
CA ILE A 242 3.02 4.06 26.28
C ILE A 242 4.51 4.35 26.58
N ARG A 243 4.78 5.25 27.52
CA ARG A 243 6.15 5.59 27.93
C ARG A 243 6.83 4.46 28.72
N GLU A 244 6.05 3.62 29.41
CA GLU A 244 6.55 2.45 30.14
C GLU A 244 6.80 1.24 29.20
N SER A 245 6.43 1.35 27.92
CA SER A 245 6.62 0.27 26.95
C SER A 245 8.01 0.24 26.33
N ILE A 246 8.82 1.29 26.50
CA ILE A 246 10.16 1.37 25.92
C ILE A 246 11.02 0.22 26.45
N GLY A 247 11.60 -0.56 25.53
CA GLY A 247 12.38 -1.76 25.81
C GLY A 247 11.56 -3.05 25.99
N GLU A 248 10.23 -2.96 26.01
CA GLU A 248 9.34 -4.13 26.02
C GLU A 248 9.07 -4.63 24.59
N VAL A 249 8.54 -5.85 24.49
CA VAL A 249 8.21 -6.46 23.20
C VAL A 249 6.77 -6.13 22.83
N ALA A 250 6.57 -5.57 21.63
CA ALA A 250 5.27 -5.22 21.10
C ALA A 250 4.33 -6.44 21.03
N GLY A 251 3.14 -6.30 21.61
CA GLY A 251 2.09 -7.31 21.60
C GLY A 251 0.94 -7.01 20.63
N GLU A 252 0.98 -5.85 19.99
CA GLU A 252 -0.01 -5.39 19.02
C GLU A 252 0.65 -4.70 17.81
N LEU A 253 -0.08 -4.57 16.71
CA LEU A 253 0.35 -3.88 15.51
C LEU A 253 -0.09 -2.41 15.61
N ILE A 254 0.80 -1.47 15.34
CA ILE A 254 0.46 -0.04 15.32
C ILE A 254 0.80 0.55 13.96
N CYS A 255 -0.23 1.11 13.32
CA CYS A 255 -0.17 1.63 11.98
C CYS A 255 -0.81 3.04 11.93
N PRO A 256 -0.01 4.11 11.93
CA PRO A 256 -0.54 5.46 11.77
C PRO A 256 -1.01 5.70 10.33
N TYR A 257 -2.12 6.40 10.18
CA TYR A 257 -2.68 6.79 8.90
C TYR A 257 -2.93 8.30 8.83
N PRO A 258 -2.52 8.97 7.73
CA PRO A 258 -1.67 8.47 6.64
C PRO A 258 -0.20 8.23 7.10
N PRO A 259 0.59 7.35 6.44
CA PRO A 259 0.32 6.66 5.18
C PRO A 259 -0.27 5.24 5.31
N GLY A 260 -0.50 4.71 6.52
CA GLY A 260 -1.04 3.36 6.69
C GLY A 260 0.00 2.23 6.52
N VAL A 261 1.27 2.52 6.78
CA VAL A 261 2.34 1.52 6.89
C VAL A 261 2.60 1.23 8.37
N PRO A 262 2.67 -0.05 8.79
CA PRO A 262 3.00 -0.38 10.18
C PRO A 262 4.32 0.23 10.62
N VAL A 263 4.29 0.92 11.76
CA VAL A 263 5.48 1.46 12.43
C VAL A 263 5.96 0.52 13.54
N LEU A 264 5.04 -0.30 14.05
CA LEU A 264 5.33 -1.33 15.02
C LEU A 264 4.54 -2.60 14.65
N ILE A 265 5.22 -3.74 14.61
CA ILE A 265 4.57 -5.05 14.48
C ILE A 265 4.78 -5.91 15.74
N PRO A 266 3.88 -6.87 16.05
CA PRO A 266 4.08 -7.76 17.17
C PRO A 266 5.44 -8.47 17.11
N GLY A 267 6.16 -8.47 18.23
CA GLY A 267 7.48 -9.10 18.36
C GLY A 267 8.66 -8.15 18.24
N GLU A 268 8.46 -6.92 17.76
CA GLU A 268 9.48 -5.87 17.78
C GLU A 268 9.74 -5.35 19.19
N VAL A 269 10.98 -4.96 19.47
CA VAL A 269 11.32 -4.20 20.68
C VAL A 269 10.90 -2.75 20.48
N ILE A 270 10.10 -2.23 21.40
CA ILE A 270 9.61 -0.86 21.33
C ILE A 270 10.73 0.11 21.72
N THR A 271 11.12 0.99 20.81
CA THR A 271 12.16 2.00 21.07
C THR A 271 11.57 3.36 21.43
N GLU A 272 12.37 4.23 22.05
CA GLU A 272 11.97 5.61 22.36
C GLU A 272 11.60 6.39 21.08
N LYS A 273 12.37 6.20 20.00
CA LYS A 273 12.11 6.82 18.69
C LYS A 273 10.71 6.46 18.15
N ILE A 274 10.33 5.18 18.24
CA ILE A 274 9.00 4.72 17.82
C ILE A 274 7.90 5.41 18.64
N VAL A 275 8.05 5.43 19.97
CA VAL A 275 7.08 6.07 20.87
C VAL A 275 6.94 7.57 20.60
N ASP A 276 8.07 8.27 20.44
CA ASP A 276 8.07 9.71 20.14
C ASP A 276 7.42 10.03 18.79
N TYR A 277 7.71 9.24 17.75
CA TYR A 277 7.07 9.38 16.46
C TYR A 277 5.56 9.15 16.54
N LEU A 278 5.13 8.06 17.16
CA LEU A 278 3.71 7.73 17.28
C LEU A 278 2.91 8.82 18.02
N LEU A 279 3.47 9.34 19.12
CA LEU A 279 2.87 10.46 19.84
C LEU A 279 2.90 11.76 19.03
N HIS A 280 3.97 12.01 18.27
CA HIS A 280 4.07 13.17 17.39
C HIS A 280 3.00 13.14 16.29
N VAL A 281 2.90 12.05 15.52
CA VAL A 281 1.91 11.95 14.43
C VAL A 281 0.48 11.98 14.99
N ARG A 282 0.24 11.37 16.15
CA ARG A 282 -1.06 11.44 16.83
C ARG A 282 -1.40 12.88 17.23
N SER A 283 -0.45 13.66 17.75
CA SER A 283 -0.65 15.08 18.06
C SER A 283 -0.97 15.94 16.84
N LYS A 284 -0.63 15.47 15.64
CA LYS A 284 -0.94 16.09 14.35
C LYS A 284 -2.27 15.61 13.75
N GLY A 285 -3.02 14.77 14.47
CA GLY A 285 -4.33 14.28 14.03
C GLY A 285 -4.30 12.96 13.27
N ALA A 286 -3.15 12.28 13.15
CA ALA A 286 -3.10 10.97 12.51
C ALA A 286 -4.02 9.96 13.23
N GLU A 287 -4.69 9.13 12.43
CA GLU A 287 -5.46 8.00 12.93
C GLU A 287 -4.50 6.86 13.29
N ILE A 288 -4.75 6.18 14.41
CA ILE A 288 -3.91 5.08 14.87
C ILE A 288 -4.70 3.78 14.74
N ASN A 289 -4.35 3.00 13.72
CA ASN A 289 -4.96 1.72 13.43
C ASN A 289 -4.19 0.56 14.09
N GLY A 290 -4.92 -0.48 14.47
CA GLY A 290 -4.35 -1.71 15.07
C GLY A 290 -4.05 -1.62 16.58
N ALA A 291 -3.89 -0.42 17.13
CA ALA A 291 -3.68 -0.22 18.57
C ALA A 291 -4.96 -0.50 19.37
N SER A 292 -4.84 -1.19 20.50
CA SER A 292 -5.94 -1.39 21.45
C SER A 292 -6.43 -0.10 22.13
N ASP A 293 -5.62 0.96 22.08
CA ASP A 293 -5.95 2.30 22.52
C ASP A 293 -5.43 3.31 21.50
N SER A 294 -6.34 3.80 20.64
CA SER A 294 -6.02 4.75 19.58
C SER A 294 -5.61 6.14 20.10
N SER A 295 -5.82 6.44 21.39
CA SER A 295 -5.29 7.67 22.01
C SER A 295 -3.79 7.56 22.30
N LEU A 296 -3.22 6.35 22.23
CA LEU A 296 -1.84 6.05 22.62
C LEU A 296 -1.53 6.40 24.08
N SER A 297 -2.53 6.46 24.97
CA SER A 297 -2.28 6.55 26.42
C SER A 297 -1.63 5.26 26.94
N SER A 298 -1.92 4.15 26.26
CA SER A 298 -1.45 2.82 26.62
C SER A 298 -1.25 1.94 25.39
N ILE A 299 -0.43 0.90 25.55
CA ILE A 299 -0.04 -0.04 24.49
C ILE A 299 0.01 -1.46 25.05
N VAL A 300 -0.24 -2.45 24.20
CA VAL A 300 -0.15 -3.86 24.56
C VAL A 300 1.25 -4.40 24.27
N VAL A 301 1.85 -5.01 25.29
CA VAL A 301 3.16 -5.66 25.22
C VAL A 301 3.04 -7.16 25.54
N CYS A 302 3.96 -7.96 24.99
CA CYS A 302 4.12 -9.35 25.40
C CYS A 302 4.60 -9.40 26.86
N ARG A 303 4.10 -10.38 27.62
CA ARG A 303 4.64 -10.70 28.94
C ARG A 303 6.04 -11.27 28.76
N LYS A 304 6.98 -10.85 29.60
CA LYS A 304 8.30 -11.48 29.67
C LYS A 304 8.10 -12.96 30.03
N LEU A 305 8.70 -13.84 29.23
CA LEU A 305 8.75 -15.29 29.49
C LEU A 305 9.54 -15.56 30.77
#